data_AF-A0A0H4J2J0-F1
#
_entry.id   AF-A0A0H4J2J0-F1
#
_cell.length_a   1.000
_cell.length_b   1.000
_cell.length_c   1.000
_cell.angle_alpha   90.00
_cell.angle_beta   90.00
_cell.angle_gamma   90.00
#
_symmetry.space_group_name_H-M   'P 1'
#
loop_
_entity.id
_entity.type
_entity.pdbx_description
1 polymer ?
#
loop_
_entity_poly.entity_id
_entity_poly.type
_entity_poly.pdbx_seq_one_letter_code
_entity_poly.pdbx_strand_id
1 'polypeptide(L)'
;MKKLMLVLAIISFSAFAGVTSWEDSPYNWENSEHNWDNSSNNWENSPNNWENNPNNWNSDRVIRDNDGNATGYAVPNSNGVTNIYDLDGNREGYVR
;
A
#
# COMPACT_ATOMS: atom_id res chain seq x y z
N MET A 1 19.48 54.00 -29.88
CA MET A 1 18.39 53.01 -29.72
C MET A 1 19.00 51.62 -29.73
N LYS A 2 19.31 51.04 -28.57
CA LYS A 2 19.77 49.64 -28.45
C LYS A 2 18.70 48.89 -27.67
N LYS A 3 18.01 47.97 -28.34
CA LYS A 3 16.90 47.19 -27.77
C LYS A 3 17.48 46.24 -26.73
N LEU A 4 17.14 46.46 -25.46
CA LEU A 4 17.43 45.50 -24.39
C LEU A 4 16.36 44.42 -24.47
N MET A 5 16.69 43.26 -25.06
CA MET A 5 15.79 42.09 -25.01
C MET A 5 15.94 41.45 -23.64
N LEU A 6 14.93 41.61 -22.80
CA LEU A 6 14.76 40.84 -21.57
C LEU A 6 14.20 39.46 -21.97
N VAL A 7 15.05 38.43 -21.93
CA VAL A 7 14.59 37.04 -22.09
C VAL A 7 14.17 36.54 -20.70
N LEU A 8 12.87 36.59 -20.44
CA LEU A 8 12.28 36.00 -19.25
C LEU A 8 12.15 34.49 -19.49
N ALA A 9 13.13 33.71 -19.03
CA ALA A 9 13.05 32.26 -19.03
C ALA A 9 11.98 31.83 -18.02
N ILE A 10 10.80 31.48 -18.51
CA ILE A 10 9.75 30.83 -17.70
C ILE A 10 10.24 29.41 -17.44
N ILE A 11 10.84 29.20 -16.28
CA ILE A 11 11.13 27.85 -15.80
C ILE A 11 9.83 27.28 -15.25
N SER A 12 9.13 26.53 -16.09
CA SER A 12 7.97 25.74 -15.67
C SER A 12 8.46 24.55 -14.83
N PHE A 13 8.64 24.75 -13.53
CA PHE A 13 8.74 23.64 -12.58
C PHE A 13 7.32 23.14 -12.27
N SER A 14 6.81 22.19 -13.05
CA SER A 14 5.73 21.34 -12.56
C SER A 14 6.33 20.24 -11.70
N ALA A 15 6.65 20.58 -10.44
CA ALA A 15 6.91 19.58 -9.42
C ALA A 15 5.55 19.04 -8.95
N PHE A 16 5.04 17.99 -9.59
CA PHE A 16 4.04 17.13 -8.96
C PHE A 16 4.79 16.23 -7.96
N ALA A 17 5.17 16.81 -6.82
CA ALA A 17 5.49 16.02 -5.65
C ALA A 17 4.18 15.35 -5.22
N GLY A 18 4.18 14.02 -5.07
CA GLY A 18 2.99 13.19 -4.83
C GLY A 18 2.04 13.83 -3.82
N VAL A 19 0.92 14.36 -4.31
CA VAL A 19 -0.18 14.74 -3.45
C VAL A 19 -0.82 13.42 -3.07
N THR A 20 -0.50 12.90 -1.88
CA THR A 20 -1.35 11.91 -1.24
C THR A 20 -2.69 12.62 -1.02
N SER A 21 -3.72 12.24 -1.77
CA SER A 21 -5.03 12.79 -1.51
C SER A 21 -5.51 12.28 -0.14
N TRP A 22 -6.54 12.91 0.45
CA TRP A 22 -7.07 12.42 1.73
C TRP A 22 -7.53 10.97 1.62
N GLU A 23 -7.98 10.57 0.45
CA GLU A 23 -8.40 9.23 0.07
C GLU A 23 -7.27 8.20 0.16
N ASP A 24 -6.01 8.60 -0.07
CA ASP A 24 -4.84 7.72 0.00
C ASP A 24 -4.17 7.73 1.37
N SER A 25 -4.54 8.65 2.26
CA SER A 25 -3.91 8.84 3.57
C SER A 25 -4.12 7.63 4.50
N PRO A 26 -3.10 7.17 5.26
CA PRO A 26 -3.26 6.12 6.27
C PRO A 26 -4.19 6.53 7.42
N TYR A 27 -4.39 7.83 7.60
CA TYR A 27 -5.31 8.39 8.59
C TYR A 27 -6.76 8.45 8.10
N ASN A 28 -7.00 8.19 6.81
CA ASN A 28 -8.36 7.96 6.33
C ASN A 28 -8.89 6.67 6.97
N TRP A 29 -10.10 6.72 7.51
CA TRP A 29 -10.74 5.57 8.14
C TRP A 29 -10.77 4.34 7.24
N GLU A 30 -10.96 4.49 5.93
CA GLU A 30 -10.97 3.37 5.00
C GLU A 30 -9.61 2.66 4.87
N ASN A 31 -8.50 3.37 5.09
CA ASN A 31 -7.13 2.86 4.97
C ASN A 31 -6.50 2.51 6.33
N SER A 32 -7.04 3.06 7.41
CA SER A 32 -6.50 2.92 8.75
C SER A 32 -6.53 1.46 9.21
N GLU A 33 -5.46 1.01 9.86
CA GLU A 33 -5.38 -0.32 10.50
C GLU A 33 -6.37 -0.51 11.65
N HIS A 34 -6.93 0.58 12.18
CA HIS A 34 -7.94 0.56 13.23
C HIS A 34 -9.35 0.30 12.68
N ASN A 35 -9.54 0.38 11.36
CA ASN A 35 -10.74 -0.13 10.73
C ASN A 35 -10.73 -1.66 10.80
N TRP A 36 -11.87 -2.24 11.21
CA TRP A 36 -12.02 -3.68 11.35
C TRP A 36 -11.64 -4.44 10.07
N ASP A 37 -11.96 -3.91 8.90
CA ASP A 37 -11.62 -4.55 7.61
C ASP A 37 -10.11 -4.59 7.33
N ASN A 38 -9.32 -3.75 8.00
CA ASN A 38 -7.86 -3.64 7.87
C ASN A 38 -7.10 -4.16 9.10
N SER A 39 -7.81 -4.54 10.16
CA SER A 39 -7.19 -4.96 11.41
C SER A 39 -6.75 -6.42 11.33
N SER A 40 -5.60 -6.74 11.90
CA SER A 40 -5.14 -8.13 12.07
C SER A 40 -6.03 -8.98 12.98
N ASN A 41 -6.90 -8.33 13.78
CA ASN A 41 -7.91 -9.01 14.59
C ASN A 41 -9.08 -9.56 13.76
N ASN A 42 -9.22 -9.12 12.49
CA ASN A 42 -10.16 -9.72 11.57
C ASN A 42 -9.60 -11.06 11.06
N TRP A 43 -10.43 -12.10 11.11
CA TRP A 43 -10.05 -13.45 10.67
C TRP A 43 -9.46 -13.49 9.26
N GLU A 44 -10.01 -12.72 8.31
CA GLU A 44 -9.49 -12.68 6.93
C GLU A 44 -8.05 -12.17 6.86
N ASN A 45 -7.68 -11.28 7.77
CA ASN A 45 -6.37 -10.66 7.87
C ASN A 45 -5.40 -11.45 8.77
N SER A 46 -5.89 -12.45 9.50
CA SER A 46 -5.10 -13.19 10.49
C SER A 46 -4.12 -14.17 9.83
N PRO A 47 -2.91 -14.35 10.38
CA PRO A 47 -1.96 -15.37 9.87
C PRO A 47 -2.48 -16.80 10.09
N ASN A 48 -3.48 -16.99 10.95
CA ASN A 48 -4.12 -18.28 11.19
C ASN A 48 -5.10 -18.68 10.07
N ASN A 49 -5.48 -17.76 9.19
CA ASN A 49 -6.28 -18.09 8.01
C ASN A 49 -5.46 -18.94 7.04
N TRP A 50 -6.04 -20.02 6.53
CA TRP A 50 -5.35 -20.94 5.62
C TRP A 50 -4.88 -20.27 4.32
N GLU A 51 -5.60 -19.28 3.82
CA GLU A 51 -5.18 -18.52 2.64
C GLU A 51 -3.95 -17.65 2.91
N ASN A 52 -3.71 -17.26 4.16
CA ASN A 52 -2.54 -16.45 4.54
C ASN A 52 -1.35 -17.32 4.97
N ASN A 53 -1.52 -18.66 5.01
CA ASN A 53 -0.54 -19.57 5.57
C ASN A 53 0.69 -19.73 4.65
N PRO A 54 1.93 -19.60 5.16
CA PRO A 54 3.17 -19.80 4.39
C PRO A 54 3.29 -21.15 3.68
N ASN A 55 2.60 -22.18 4.15
CA ASN A 55 2.63 -23.53 3.58
C ASN A 55 1.53 -23.77 2.53
N ASN A 56 0.59 -22.83 2.36
CA ASN A 56 -0.41 -22.91 1.30
C ASN A 56 0.21 -22.43 -0.03
N TRP A 57 0.80 -23.37 -0.76
CA TRP A 57 1.43 -23.10 -2.06
C TRP A 57 0.45 -22.74 -3.18
N ASN A 58 -0.85 -22.94 -2.97
CA ASN A 58 -1.88 -22.59 -3.93
C ASN A 58 -2.56 -21.24 -3.61
N SER A 59 -2.13 -20.56 -2.55
CA SER A 59 -2.67 -19.25 -2.20
C SER A 59 -2.08 -18.17 -3.08
N ASP A 60 -2.96 -17.32 -3.62
CA ASP A 60 -2.59 -16.09 -4.31
C ASP A 60 -2.27 -14.93 -3.33
N ARG A 61 -2.43 -15.14 -2.02
CA ARG A 61 -2.17 -14.11 -0.99
C ARG A 61 -0.74 -14.13 -0.47
N VAL A 62 -0.05 -15.27 -0.50
CA VAL A 62 1.28 -15.41 0.11
C VAL A 62 2.32 -14.70 -0.76
N ILE A 63 3.02 -13.73 -0.19
CA ILE A 63 4.13 -13.03 -0.82
C ILE A 63 5.39 -13.87 -0.60
N ARG A 64 6.12 -14.13 -1.68
CA ARG A 64 7.37 -14.91 -1.66
C ARG A 64 8.52 -14.12 -2.27
N ASP A 65 9.72 -14.38 -1.76
CA ASP A 65 10.96 -13.89 -2.35
C ASP A 65 11.35 -14.66 -3.63
N ASN A 66 12.48 -14.30 -4.23
CA ASN A 66 12.99 -14.93 -5.45
C ASN A 66 13.43 -16.40 -5.25
N ASP A 67 13.67 -16.83 -4.01
CA ASP A 67 14.02 -18.20 -3.65
C ASP A 67 12.77 -19.04 -3.31
N GLY A 68 11.59 -18.40 -3.28
CA GLY A 68 10.30 -19.02 -2.99
C GLY A 68 9.94 -19.07 -1.50
N ASN A 69 10.73 -18.44 -0.63
CA ASN A 69 10.41 -18.37 0.80
C ASN A 69 9.28 -17.36 1.02
N ALA A 70 8.33 -17.69 1.89
CA ALA A 70 7.28 -16.74 2.26
C ALA A 70 7.88 -15.58 3.09
N THR A 71 7.48 -14.36 2.76
CA THR A 71 7.94 -13.14 3.45
C THR A 71 6.79 -12.34 4.06
N GLY A 72 5.55 -12.65 3.70
CA GLY A 72 4.35 -11.93 4.14
C GLY A 72 3.12 -12.44 3.39
N TYR A 73 2.00 -11.74 3.55
CA TYR A 73 0.79 -12.00 2.77
C TYR A 73 -0.01 -10.73 2.52
N ALA A 74 -0.77 -10.73 1.43
CA ALA A 74 -1.62 -9.62 1.00
C ALA A 74 -3.10 -9.99 1.06
N VAL A 75 -3.91 -9.17 1.73
CA VAL A 75 -5.35 -9.43 1.90
C VAL A 75 -6.16 -8.25 1.33
N PRO A 76 -6.84 -8.42 0.18
CA PRO A 76 -7.76 -7.43 -0.36
C PRO A 76 -9.05 -7.39 0.47
N ASN A 77 -9.55 -6.19 0.76
CA ASN A 77 -10.86 -5.98 1.37
C ASN A 77 -11.89 -5.44 0.36
N SER A 78 -13.16 -5.34 0.78
CA SER A 78 -14.25 -4.86 -0.06
C SER A 78 -14.20 -3.36 -0.39
N ASN A 79 -13.39 -2.58 0.34
CA ASN A 79 -13.23 -1.13 0.16
C ASN A 79 -12.13 -0.79 -0.86
N GLY A 80 -11.54 -1.80 -1.52
CA GLY A 80 -10.48 -1.63 -2.51
C GLY A 80 -9.09 -1.49 -1.91
N VAL A 81 -8.95 -1.66 -0.59
CA VAL A 81 -7.64 -1.63 0.09
C VAL A 81 -7.09 -3.05 0.16
N THR A 82 -5.84 -3.22 -0.25
CA THR A 82 -5.10 -4.47 -0.03
C THR A 82 -4.12 -4.27 1.12
N ASN A 83 -4.36 -4.96 2.22
CA ASN A 83 -3.49 -4.93 3.40
C ASN A 83 -2.29 -5.85 3.20
N ILE A 84 -1.11 -5.40 3.61
CA ILE A 84 0.12 -6.19 3.56
C ILE A 84 0.54 -6.49 4.99
N TYR A 85 0.67 -7.77 5.31
CA TYR A 85 1.10 -8.24 6.62
C TYR A 85 2.42 -9.00 6.53
N ASP A 86 3.20 -8.94 7.60
CA ASP A 86 4.25 -9.92 7.85
C ASP A 86 3.66 -11.30 8.21
N LEU A 87 4.51 -12.30 8.42
CA LEU A 87 4.05 -13.66 8.76
C LEU A 87 3.50 -13.80 10.18
N ASP A 88 3.74 -12.82 11.06
CA ASP A 88 3.25 -12.78 12.44
C ASP A 88 1.88 -12.08 12.53
N GLY A 89 1.41 -11.50 11.42
CA GLY A 89 0.13 -10.78 11.34
C GLY A 89 0.20 -9.31 11.69
N ASN A 90 1.39 -8.72 11.75
CA ASN A 90 1.56 -7.27 11.87
C ASN A 90 1.40 -6.63 10.49
N ARG A 91 0.61 -5.56 10.41
CA ARG A 91 0.38 -4.84 9.15
C ARG A 91 1.58 -3.96 8.85
N GLU A 92 2.26 -4.24 7.75
CA GLU A 92 3.44 -3.49 7.28
C GLU A 92 3.04 -2.36 6.30
N GLY A 93 1.86 -2.46 5.68
CA GLY A 93 1.36 -1.43 4.78
C GLY A 93 0.04 -1.77 4.10
N TYR A 94 -0.30 -0.96 3.10
CA TYR A 94 -1.44 -1.21 2.22
C TYR A 94 -1.26 -0.60 0.83
N VAL A 95 -2.08 -1.09 -0.11
CA VAL A 95 -2.23 -0.56 -1.47
C VAL A 95 -3.68 -0.16 -1.70
N ARG A 96 -3.91 0.94 -2.40
CA ARG A 96 -5.22 1.49 -2.80
C ARG A 96 -5.21 1.85 -4.28
#